data_AF-A0A7Y3A3H4-F1
#
_entry.id   AF-A0A7Y3A3H4-F1
#
_cell.length_a   1.000
_cell.length_b   1.000
_cell.length_c   1.000
_cell.angle_alpha   90.00
_cell.angle_beta   90.00
_cell.angle_gamma   90.00
#
_symmetry.space_group_name_H-M   'P 1'
#
loop_
_entity.id
_entity.type
_entity.pdbx_description
1 polymer ?
#
loop_
_entity_poly.entity_id
_entity_poly.type
_entity_poly.pdbx_seq_one_letter_code
_entity_poly.pdbx_strand_id
1 'polypeptide(L)'
;MKTKYIFIFFILIGLTACQNDDDGNIVAEPVELTAGSADFSRYVSVGNSLSAGYMDNALFRAGQELSFPNLLAQRFSLVGGGAFTQPLMNDNVGGLLFNGVPNPAFGPRLFINPATTEISQVNALPTTEVFAPSAAPYNNLAVPGAKSFHLLFDGYGNPVNLAPPSPTANPYFVRMASAPNTTVLGDAMSQS
;
A
#
# COMPACT_ATOMS: atom_id res chain seq x y z
N MET A 1 68.28 31.85 -14.17
CA MET A 1 67.54 31.10 -15.21
C MET A 1 66.90 29.80 -14.68
N LYS A 2 66.33 29.78 -13.45
CA LYS A 2 65.82 28.55 -12.80
C LYS A 2 64.30 28.54 -12.52
N THR A 3 63.60 29.66 -12.69
CA THR A 3 62.16 29.79 -12.38
C THR A 3 61.23 29.42 -13.53
N LYS A 4 61.72 29.32 -14.77
CA LYS A 4 60.88 29.02 -15.96
C LYS A 4 60.35 27.58 -15.99
N TYR A 5 61.05 26.63 -15.37
CA TYR A 5 60.64 25.22 -15.36
C TYR A 5 59.72 24.85 -14.19
N ILE A 6 59.73 25.66 -13.11
CA ILE A 6 58.83 25.47 -11.96
C ILE A 6 57.37 25.70 -12.37
N PHE A 7 57.11 26.73 -13.19
CA PHE A 7 55.77 27.03 -13.65
C PHE A 7 55.19 25.93 -14.55
N ILE A 8 56.04 25.33 -15.40
CA ILE A 8 55.67 24.22 -16.29
C ILE A 8 55.37 22.97 -15.45
N PHE A 9 56.13 22.72 -14.38
CA PHE A 9 55.90 21.60 -13.47
C PHE A 9 54.58 21.73 -12.70
N PHE A 10 54.24 22.95 -12.23
CA PHE A 10 52.94 23.21 -11.60
C PHE A 10 51.76 23.08 -12.56
N ILE A 11 51.92 23.47 -13.84
CA ILE A 11 50.90 23.26 -14.88
C ILE A 11 50.72 21.77 -15.17
N LEU A 12 51.80 20.99 -15.22
CA LEU A 12 51.73 19.54 -15.44
C LEU A 12 50.97 18.83 -14.30
N ILE A 13 51.24 19.21 -13.04
CA ILE A 13 50.53 18.67 -11.86
C ILE A 13 49.06 19.08 -11.87
N GLY A 14 48.73 20.30 -12.30
CA GLY A 14 47.34 20.76 -12.45
C GLY A 14 46.56 20.00 -13.51
N LEU A 15 47.22 19.52 -14.58
CA LEU A 15 46.59 18.73 -15.65
C LEU A 15 46.37 17.25 -15.27
N THR A 16 47.10 16.71 -14.29
CA THR A 16 46.89 15.34 -13.78
C THR A 16 45.96 15.28 -12.56
N ALA A 17 45.54 16.43 -12.02
CA ALA A 17 44.65 16.51 -10.86
C ALA A 17 43.16 16.29 -11.20
N CYS A 18 42.81 16.22 -12.49
CA CYS A 18 41.51 15.74 -12.96
C CYS A 18 41.65 14.27 -13.39
N GLN A 19 41.91 13.39 -12.44
CA GLN A 19 41.56 11.99 -12.60
C GLN A 19 40.26 11.81 -11.83
N ASN A 20 39.14 11.75 -12.55
CA ASN A 20 37.87 11.35 -11.95
C ASN A 20 38.04 9.88 -11.55
N ASP A 21 38.20 9.60 -10.26
CA ASP A 21 38.07 8.24 -9.73
C ASP A 21 36.64 7.68 -9.94
N ASP A 22 35.72 8.51 -10.44
CA ASP A 22 34.35 8.17 -10.83
C ASP A 22 34.24 7.52 -12.23
N ASP A 23 35.32 7.39 -13.00
CA ASP A 23 35.36 6.61 -14.26
C ASP A 23 35.50 5.09 -14.02
N GLY A 24 35.44 4.66 -12.76
CA GLY A 24 35.04 3.32 -12.43
C GLY A 24 33.60 3.14 -12.90
N ASN A 25 33.43 2.56 -14.08
CA ASN A 25 32.19 1.93 -14.49
C ASN A 25 31.87 0.89 -13.40
N ILE A 26 31.25 1.30 -12.30
CA ILE A 26 30.66 0.40 -11.31
C ILE A 26 29.44 -0.13 -12.03
N VAL A 27 29.71 -1.07 -12.94
CA VAL A 27 28.79 -2.14 -13.23
C VAL A 27 28.66 -2.82 -11.88
N ALA A 28 27.67 -2.37 -11.11
CA ALA A 28 27.27 -3.08 -9.91
C ALA A 28 27.01 -4.51 -10.38
N GLU A 29 27.89 -5.43 -10.01
CA GLU A 29 27.68 -6.85 -10.19
C GLU A 29 26.24 -7.13 -9.75
N PRO A 30 25.41 -7.75 -10.59
CA PRO A 30 24.01 -7.99 -10.25
C PRO A 30 23.98 -8.78 -8.94
N VAL A 31 23.52 -8.14 -7.87
CA VAL A 31 23.40 -8.78 -6.57
C VAL A 31 22.33 -9.85 -6.70
N GLU A 32 22.72 -11.11 -6.55
CA GLU A 32 21.75 -12.21 -6.51
C GLU A 32 20.83 -12.02 -5.30
N LEU A 33 19.53 -11.93 -5.57
CA LEU A 33 18.52 -11.88 -4.53
C LEU A 33 18.29 -13.31 -4.03
N THR A 34 18.42 -13.51 -2.72
CA THR A 34 18.16 -14.80 -2.08
C THR A 34 17.21 -14.62 -0.90
N ALA A 35 16.27 -15.56 -0.73
CA ALA A 35 15.42 -15.62 0.44
C ALA A 35 16.19 -16.07 1.70
N GLY A 36 17.41 -16.58 1.55
CA GLY A 36 18.14 -17.22 2.64
C GLY A 36 17.37 -18.41 3.19
N SER A 37 16.97 -18.35 4.46
CA SER A 37 16.14 -19.37 5.13
C SER A 37 14.65 -19.00 5.22
N ALA A 38 14.23 -17.85 4.69
CA ALA A 38 12.83 -17.43 4.72
C ALA A 38 12.02 -18.14 3.62
N ASP A 39 10.78 -18.51 3.94
CA ASP A 39 9.80 -18.99 2.97
C ASP A 39 8.74 -17.91 2.74
N PHE A 40 8.74 -17.33 1.55
CA PHE A 40 7.79 -16.28 1.16
C PHE A 40 6.60 -16.82 0.35
N SER A 41 6.46 -18.14 0.22
CA SER A 41 5.36 -18.77 -0.52
C SER A 41 3.99 -18.27 -0.06
N ARG A 42 3.87 -17.84 1.20
CA ARG A 42 2.67 -17.24 1.77
C ARG A 42 3.00 -15.99 2.58
N TYR A 43 2.31 -14.91 2.25
CA TYR A 43 2.35 -13.66 3.00
C TYR A 43 0.94 -13.11 3.16
N VAL A 44 0.48 -13.00 4.42
CA VAL A 44 -0.82 -12.43 4.79
C VAL A 44 -0.58 -11.28 5.74
N SER A 45 -1.15 -10.12 5.43
CA SER A 45 -1.07 -8.92 6.26
C SER A 45 -2.41 -8.68 6.95
N VAL A 46 -2.34 -8.51 8.26
CA VAL A 46 -3.48 -8.14 9.11
C VAL A 46 -3.13 -6.81 9.78
N GLY A 47 -4.07 -5.87 9.77
CA GLY A 47 -3.81 -4.55 10.31
C GLY A 47 -4.99 -3.61 10.20
N ASN A 48 -4.69 -2.31 10.20
CA ASN A 48 -5.67 -1.24 10.12
C ASN A 48 -5.42 -0.36 8.88
N SER A 49 -5.85 0.90 8.95
CA SER A 49 -5.67 1.93 7.91
C SER A 49 -4.26 1.97 7.31
N LEU A 50 -3.20 1.85 8.12
CA LEU A 50 -1.80 1.96 7.67
C LEU A 50 -1.43 0.81 6.72
N SER A 51 -1.86 -0.40 7.05
CA SER A 51 -1.59 -1.60 6.24
C SER A 51 -2.53 -1.70 5.04
N ALA A 52 -3.73 -1.15 5.16
CA ALA A 52 -4.72 -1.16 4.08
C ALA A 52 -4.36 -0.22 2.92
N GLY A 53 -3.46 0.76 3.13
CA GLY A 53 -3.19 1.81 2.15
C GLY A 53 -4.20 2.96 2.22
N TYR A 54 -4.77 3.22 3.40
CA TYR A 54 -5.65 4.36 3.63
C TYR A 54 -4.83 5.65 3.70
N MET A 55 -5.12 6.58 2.82
CA MET A 55 -4.47 7.89 2.75
C MET A 55 -5.43 8.92 2.18
N ASP A 56 -5.12 10.20 2.36
CA ASP A 56 -5.98 11.29 1.89
C ASP A 56 -7.45 11.16 2.32
N ASN A 57 -7.68 10.65 3.53
CA ASN A 57 -9.02 10.41 4.08
C ASN A 57 -9.90 9.37 3.33
N ALA A 58 -9.32 8.47 2.54
CA ALA A 58 -10.08 7.35 1.97
C ALA A 58 -9.20 6.13 1.65
N LEU A 59 -9.83 4.99 1.38
CA LEU A 59 -9.23 3.98 0.50
C LEU A 59 -9.54 4.33 -0.95
N PHE A 60 -8.55 4.13 -1.81
CA PHE A 60 -8.68 4.21 -3.27
C PHE A 60 -7.57 3.34 -3.90
N ARG A 61 -7.76 2.91 -5.15
CA ARG A 61 -6.94 1.87 -5.79
C ARG A 61 -5.43 2.13 -5.72
N ALA A 62 -4.98 3.30 -6.16
CA ALA A 62 -3.57 3.65 -6.18
C ALA A 62 -2.95 3.71 -4.77
N GLY A 63 -3.71 4.17 -3.76
CA GLY A 63 -3.26 4.14 -2.36
C GLY A 63 -3.06 2.72 -1.84
N GLN A 64 -3.95 1.80 -2.22
CA GLN A 64 -3.82 0.38 -1.88
C GLN A 64 -2.69 -0.31 -2.63
N GLU A 65 -2.44 0.04 -3.88
CA GLU A 65 -1.29 -0.45 -4.65
C GLU A 65 0.05 0.02 -4.05
N LEU A 66 0.05 1.15 -3.36
CA LEU A 66 1.18 1.68 -2.60
C LEU A 66 1.18 1.27 -1.10
N SER A 67 0.29 0.37 -0.69
CA SER A 67 0.27 -0.12 0.69
C SER A 67 1.59 -0.83 1.01
N PHE A 68 2.12 -0.63 2.22
CA PHE A 68 3.39 -1.25 2.59
C PHE A 68 3.39 -2.78 2.47
N PRO A 69 2.28 -3.51 2.77
CA PRO A 69 2.25 -4.96 2.53
C PRO A 69 2.38 -5.29 1.04
N ASN A 70 1.71 -4.55 0.15
CA ASN A 70 1.83 -4.79 -1.28
C ASN A 70 3.26 -4.52 -1.79
N LEU A 71 3.89 -3.45 -1.30
CA LEU A 71 5.28 -3.14 -1.65
C LEU A 71 6.26 -4.20 -1.14
N LEU A 72 6.05 -4.76 0.06
CA LEU A 72 6.84 -5.88 0.57
C LEU A 72 6.63 -7.13 -0.26
N ALA A 73 5.39 -7.45 -0.62
CA ALA A 73 5.08 -8.62 -1.43
C ALA A 73 5.73 -8.57 -2.82
N GLN A 74 5.83 -7.38 -3.42
CA GLN A 74 6.58 -7.17 -4.66
C GLN A 74 8.09 -7.46 -4.53
N ARG A 75 8.66 -7.35 -3.32
CA ARG A 75 10.04 -7.77 -3.05
C ARG A 75 10.15 -9.26 -2.80
N PHE A 76 9.17 -9.82 -2.07
CA PHE A 76 9.10 -11.25 -1.81
C PHE A 76 8.96 -12.06 -3.10
N SER A 77 8.21 -11.57 -4.09
CA SER A 77 8.06 -12.25 -5.38
C SER A 77 9.37 -12.43 -6.15
N LEU A 78 10.38 -11.60 -5.89
CA LEU A 78 11.71 -11.71 -6.50
C LEU A 78 12.52 -12.91 -5.98
N VAL A 79 12.11 -13.49 -4.84
CA VAL A 79 12.82 -14.57 -4.15
C VAL A 79 11.91 -15.77 -3.84
N GLY A 80 10.89 -16.00 -4.68
CA GLY A 80 9.98 -17.15 -4.57
C GLY A 80 8.66 -16.87 -3.86
N GLY A 81 8.33 -15.61 -3.61
CA GLY A 81 7.04 -15.20 -3.05
C GLY A 81 5.86 -15.36 -4.01
N GLY A 82 4.68 -15.66 -3.45
CA GLY A 82 3.44 -15.85 -4.20
C GLY A 82 2.77 -14.54 -4.65
N ALA A 83 1.63 -14.69 -5.34
CA ALA A 83 0.77 -13.55 -5.66
C ALA A 83 0.22 -12.90 -4.39
N PHE A 84 0.11 -11.57 -4.40
CA PHE A 84 -0.44 -10.80 -3.29
C PHE A 84 -1.69 -10.07 -3.76
N THR A 85 -2.83 -10.45 -3.19
CA THR A 85 -4.14 -9.93 -3.55
C THR A 85 -4.64 -8.96 -2.49
N GLN A 86 -5.36 -7.93 -2.93
CA GLN A 86 -5.94 -6.91 -2.07
C GLN A 86 -7.39 -6.63 -2.49
N PRO A 87 -8.27 -6.26 -1.55
CA PRO A 87 -9.64 -5.86 -1.83
C PRO A 87 -9.69 -4.43 -2.34
N LEU A 88 -9.22 -4.25 -3.57
CA LEU A 88 -9.09 -2.94 -4.18
C LEU A 88 -10.45 -2.23 -4.25
N MET A 89 -10.43 -0.91 -4.08
CA MET A 89 -11.52 -0.03 -4.46
C MET A 89 -11.68 -0.06 -5.98
N ASN A 90 -12.88 0.23 -6.47
CA ASN A 90 -13.16 0.18 -7.91
C ASN A 90 -12.32 1.20 -8.69
N ASP A 91 -12.00 2.35 -8.09
CA ASP A 91 -11.35 3.49 -8.74
C ASP A 91 -10.37 4.25 -7.81
N ASN A 92 -9.92 5.42 -8.29
CA ASN A 92 -9.07 6.37 -7.57
C ASN A 92 -9.85 7.55 -6.92
N VAL A 93 -11.18 7.46 -6.85
CA VAL A 93 -12.05 8.46 -6.21
C VAL A 93 -12.12 8.20 -4.72
N GLY A 94 -12.27 6.92 -4.35
CA GLY A 94 -12.50 6.51 -2.96
C GLY A 94 -13.95 6.71 -2.52
N GLY A 95 -14.18 6.55 -1.21
CA GLY A 95 -15.52 6.56 -0.62
C GLY A 95 -16.32 5.28 -0.86
N LEU A 96 -17.51 5.21 -0.28
CA LEU A 96 -18.35 4.00 -0.30
C LEU A 96 -19.80 4.30 -0.68
N LEU A 97 -20.38 3.37 -1.44
CA LEU A 97 -21.80 3.25 -1.70
C LEU A 97 -22.41 2.22 -0.76
N PHE A 98 -23.61 2.52 -0.26
CA PHE A 98 -24.46 1.61 0.49
C PHE A 98 -25.75 1.45 -0.31
N ASN A 99 -25.92 0.29 -0.95
CA ASN A 99 -27.05 0.03 -1.86
C ASN A 99 -27.16 1.07 -2.99
N GLY A 100 -26.02 1.42 -3.59
CA GLY A 100 -25.92 2.40 -4.68
C GLY A 100 -25.96 3.86 -4.23
N VAL A 101 -26.11 4.15 -2.93
CA VAL A 101 -26.18 5.52 -2.41
C VAL A 101 -24.86 5.90 -1.71
N PRO A 102 -24.22 7.02 -2.05
CA PRO A 102 -23.04 7.51 -1.35
C PRO A 102 -23.30 7.71 0.15
N ASN A 103 -22.44 7.14 0.99
CA ASN A 103 -22.50 7.35 2.43
C ASN A 103 -21.63 8.56 2.82
N PRO A 104 -22.18 9.62 3.44
CA PRO A 104 -21.43 10.83 3.76
C PRO A 104 -20.31 10.60 4.80
N ALA A 105 -20.35 9.51 5.57
CA ALA A 105 -19.26 9.15 6.47
C ALA A 105 -18.03 8.57 5.74
N PHE A 106 -18.19 8.17 4.47
CA PHE A 106 -17.16 7.55 3.64
C PHE A 106 -17.11 8.27 2.28
N GLY A 107 -16.63 9.51 2.31
CA GLY A 107 -16.53 10.35 1.12
C GLY A 107 -15.33 10.03 0.21
N PRO A 108 -15.33 10.58 -1.00
CA PRO A 108 -14.15 10.62 -1.86
C PRO A 108 -12.90 11.15 -1.15
N ARG A 109 -11.72 10.73 -1.64
CA ARG A 109 -10.43 11.13 -1.10
C ARG A 109 -10.18 12.63 -1.24
N LEU A 110 -9.27 13.13 -0.42
CA LEU A 110 -8.70 14.46 -0.49
C LEU A 110 -7.51 14.48 -1.45
N PHE A 111 -7.11 15.68 -1.87
CA PHE A 111 -5.88 15.95 -2.59
C PHE A 111 -5.49 17.41 -2.41
N ILE A 112 -4.22 17.74 -2.68
CA ILE A 112 -3.77 19.13 -2.76
C ILE A 112 -4.05 19.63 -4.18
N ASN A 113 -4.90 20.64 -4.32
CA ASN A 113 -5.19 21.25 -5.61
C ASN A 113 -3.96 22.03 -6.09
N PRO A 114 -3.35 21.68 -7.24
CA PRO A 114 -2.12 22.35 -7.69
C PRO A 114 -2.35 23.80 -8.11
N ALA A 115 -3.59 24.20 -8.42
CA ALA A 115 -3.93 25.56 -8.81
C ALA A 115 -4.13 26.49 -7.61
N THR A 116 -4.71 25.99 -6.51
CA THR A 116 -5.02 26.81 -5.32
C THR A 116 -4.10 26.52 -4.14
N THR A 117 -3.35 25.41 -4.16
CA THR A 117 -2.54 24.86 -3.06
C THR A 117 -3.35 24.46 -1.81
N GLU A 118 -4.68 24.42 -1.93
CA GLU A 118 -5.58 24.06 -0.84
C GLU A 118 -5.91 22.57 -0.86
N ILE A 119 -6.27 22.03 0.30
CA ILE A 119 -6.85 20.68 0.40
C ILE A 119 -8.25 20.72 -0.18
N SER A 120 -8.49 19.89 -1.19
CA SER A 120 -9.78 19.74 -1.86
C SER A 120 -10.20 18.27 -1.86
N GLN A 121 -11.50 18.01 -1.92
CA GLN A 121 -12.03 16.67 -2.14
C GLN A 121 -12.15 16.38 -3.63
N VAL A 122 -11.86 15.15 -4.06
CA VAL A 122 -12.09 14.72 -5.44
C VAL A 122 -13.57 14.92 -5.78
N ASN A 123 -13.83 15.70 -6.84
CA ASN A 123 -15.17 15.98 -7.33
C ASN A 123 -15.67 14.87 -8.26
N ALA A 124 -15.89 13.69 -7.69
CA ALA A 124 -16.50 12.55 -8.36
C ALA A 124 -17.30 11.72 -7.35
N LEU A 125 -18.30 10.98 -7.83
CA LEU A 125 -19.10 10.10 -7.00
C LEU A 125 -18.33 8.81 -6.68
N PRO A 126 -18.43 8.27 -5.44
CA PRO A 126 -17.93 6.95 -5.13
C PRO A 126 -18.55 5.89 -6.04
N THR A 127 -17.77 4.86 -6.38
CA THR A 127 -18.24 3.73 -7.22
C THR A 127 -18.15 2.37 -6.53
N THR A 128 -17.61 2.33 -5.31
CA THR A 128 -17.36 1.07 -4.58
C THR A 128 -18.54 0.73 -3.69
N GLU A 129 -19.25 -0.36 -4.00
CA GLU A 129 -20.39 -0.87 -3.23
C GLU A 129 -19.93 -1.73 -2.05
N VAL A 130 -20.52 -1.48 -0.87
CA VAL A 130 -20.26 -2.21 0.36
C VAL A 130 -20.91 -3.59 0.34
N PHE A 131 -22.13 -3.70 -0.17
CA PHE A 131 -22.91 -4.94 -0.17
C PHE A 131 -22.65 -5.84 -1.39
N ALA A 132 -21.56 -5.60 -2.11
CA ALA A 132 -21.09 -6.42 -3.22
C ALA A 132 -19.70 -7.00 -2.90
N PRO A 133 -19.60 -7.91 -1.91
CA PRO A 133 -18.32 -8.50 -1.53
C PRO A 133 -17.73 -9.27 -2.71
N SER A 134 -16.44 -9.08 -2.94
CA SER A 134 -15.70 -9.85 -3.93
C SER A 134 -15.10 -11.08 -3.25
N ALA A 135 -15.56 -12.27 -3.65
CA ALA A 135 -15.12 -13.52 -3.08
C ALA A 135 -13.71 -13.88 -3.57
N ALA A 136 -12.70 -13.57 -2.78
CA ALA A 136 -11.36 -14.16 -2.92
C ALA A 136 -10.68 -14.14 -1.55
N PRO A 137 -9.85 -15.15 -1.22
CA PRO A 137 -8.93 -14.96 -0.10
C PRO A 137 -8.02 -13.78 -0.45
N TYR A 138 -8.05 -12.74 0.39
CA TYR A 138 -7.17 -11.59 0.27
C TYR A 138 -5.93 -11.79 1.13
N ASN A 139 -4.77 -11.47 0.57
CA ASN A 139 -3.52 -11.45 1.35
C ASN A 139 -3.48 -10.22 2.26
N ASN A 140 -3.96 -9.06 1.79
CA ASN A 140 -4.11 -7.89 2.66
C ASN A 140 -5.53 -7.85 3.25
N LEU A 141 -5.64 -8.28 4.51
CA LEU A 141 -6.87 -8.26 5.31
C LEU A 141 -6.91 -7.06 6.26
N ALA A 142 -6.09 -6.03 6.03
CA ALA A 142 -6.10 -4.84 6.84
C ALA A 142 -7.39 -4.03 6.66
N VAL A 143 -7.98 -3.62 7.77
CA VAL A 143 -9.30 -2.96 7.79
C VAL A 143 -9.16 -1.51 8.29
N PRO A 144 -9.41 -0.48 7.47
CA PRO A 144 -9.36 0.89 7.94
C PRO A 144 -10.25 1.12 9.17
N GLY A 145 -9.68 1.77 10.19
CA GLY A 145 -10.37 2.02 11.47
C GLY A 145 -10.45 0.81 12.42
N ALA A 146 -9.92 -0.36 12.06
CA ALA A 146 -9.88 -1.49 12.98
C ALA A 146 -8.94 -1.27 14.18
N LYS A 147 -9.37 -1.81 15.33
CA LYS A 147 -8.60 -1.94 16.56
C LYS A 147 -8.26 -3.42 16.73
N SER A 148 -7.26 -3.72 17.57
CA SER A 148 -6.78 -5.10 17.79
C SER A 148 -7.92 -6.07 18.16
N PHE A 149 -8.86 -5.67 18.99
CA PHE A 149 -9.98 -6.52 19.40
C PHE A 149 -11.04 -6.75 18.30
N HIS A 150 -11.11 -5.91 17.27
CA HIS A 150 -12.02 -6.15 16.15
C HIS A 150 -11.59 -7.36 15.31
N LEU A 151 -10.30 -7.72 15.32
CA LEU A 151 -9.76 -8.80 14.49
C LEU A 151 -10.28 -10.19 14.89
N LEU A 152 -10.83 -10.30 16.10
CA LEU A 152 -11.43 -11.49 16.70
C LEU A 152 -12.97 -11.38 16.81
N PHE A 153 -13.58 -10.29 16.34
CA PHE A 153 -15.00 -10.05 16.53
C PHE A 153 -15.83 -10.75 15.46
N ASP A 154 -16.54 -11.81 15.86
CA ASP A 154 -17.51 -12.52 15.02
C ASP A 154 -18.63 -11.56 14.60
N GLY A 155 -18.77 -11.35 13.30
CA GLY A 155 -19.74 -10.41 12.74
C GLY A 155 -19.20 -9.02 12.43
N TYR A 156 -17.88 -8.78 12.56
CA TYR A 156 -17.24 -7.55 12.11
C TYR A 156 -17.42 -7.31 10.59
N GLY A 157 -17.55 -8.40 9.82
CA GLY A 157 -17.79 -8.41 8.39
C GLY A 157 -19.27 -8.62 8.01
N ASN A 158 -20.19 -8.60 8.97
CA ASN A 158 -21.59 -8.88 8.70
C ASN A 158 -22.31 -7.61 8.19
N PRO A 159 -22.88 -7.60 6.97
CA PRO A 159 -23.58 -6.42 6.44
C PRO A 159 -24.79 -5.99 7.30
N VAL A 160 -25.44 -6.93 8.00
CA VAL A 160 -26.57 -6.63 8.89
C VAL A 160 -26.13 -5.75 10.06
N ASN A 161 -24.89 -5.91 10.51
CA ASN A 161 -24.32 -5.18 11.65
C ASN A 161 -23.85 -3.76 11.30
N LEU A 162 -24.04 -3.30 10.06
CA LEU A 162 -23.81 -1.90 9.66
C LEU A 162 -25.03 -1.00 9.95
N ALA A 163 -26.16 -1.58 10.36
CA ALA A 163 -27.38 -0.83 10.61
C ALA A 163 -27.25 0.12 11.82
N PRO A 164 -27.82 1.34 11.74
CA PRO A 164 -27.90 2.25 12.88
C PRO A 164 -28.86 1.73 13.98
N PRO A 165 -28.79 2.23 15.23
CA PRO A 165 -27.97 3.36 15.69
C PRO A 165 -26.56 2.98 16.18
N SER A 166 -26.27 1.69 16.38
CA SER A 166 -25.01 1.21 16.96
C SER A 166 -24.36 0.19 16.03
N PRO A 167 -23.76 0.63 14.90
CA PRO A 167 -23.11 -0.28 13.97
C PRO A 167 -21.92 -0.97 14.65
N THR A 168 -21.83 -2.29 14.52
CA THR A 168 -20.75 -3.12 15.06
C THR A 168 -19.87 -3.74 13.98
N ALA A 169 -20.29 -3.70 12.72
CA ALA A 169 -19.47 -4.09 11.57
C ALA A 169 -18.66 -2.92 11.00
N ASN A 170 -17.66 -3.27 10.19
CA ASN A 170 -16.89 -2.32 9.40
C ASN A 170 -17.21 -2.50 7.91
N PRO A 171 -17.62 -1.43 7.19
CA PRO A 171 -18.05 -1.56 5.80
C PRO A 171 -16.93 -1.95 4.85
N TYR A 172 -15.67 -1.68 5.21
CA TYR A 172 -14.54 -2.22 4.46
C TYR A 172 -14.46 -3.73 4.65
N PHE A 173 -14.54 -4.26 5.89
CA PHE A 173 -14.44 -5.71 6.11
C PHE A 173 -15.65 -6.47 5.58
N VAL A 174 -16.84 -5.86 5.55
CA VAL A 174 -18.02 -6.43 4.86
C VAL A 174 -17.73 -6.78 3.39
N ARG A 175 -16.90 -5.99 2.70
CA ARG A 175 -16.49 -6.28 1.31
C ARG A 175 -15.46 -7.41 1.19
N MET A 176 -14.71 -7.67 2.26
CA MET A 176 -13.53 -8.54 2.28
C MET A 176 -13.81 -9.91 2.89
N ALA A 177 -14.78 -9.97 3.80
CA ALA A 177 -15.07 -11.14 4.61
C ALA A 177 -15.50 -12.32 3.76
N SER A 178 -14.88 -13.49 3.99
CA SER A 178 -15.26 -14.73 3.30
C SER A 178 -16.67 -15.21 3.65
N ALA A 179 -17.17 -14.85 4.84
CA ALA A 179 -18.52 -15.12 5.31
C ALA A 179 -18.94 -14.04 6.33
N PRO A 180 -20.25 -13.76 6.52
CA PRO A 180 -20.71 -12.69 7.41
C PRO A 180 -20.16 -12.75 8.85
N ASN A 181 -19.98 -13.96 9.41
CA ASN A 181 -19.52 -14.15 10.78
C ASN A 181 -18.05 -14.56 10.89
N THR A 182 -17.28 -14.52 9.80
CA THR A 182 -15.84 -14.75 9.88
C THR A 182 -15.15 -13.62 10.66
N THR A 183 -14.01 -13.93 11.25
CA THR A 183 -13.12 -12.93 11.84
C THR A 183 -12.00 -12.61 10.87
N VAL A 184 -11.37 -11.44 11.03
CA VAL A 184 -10.20 -11.07 10.20
C VAL A 184 -9.09 -12.12 10.37
N LEU A 185 -8.87 -12.60 11.60
CA LEU A 185 -7.91 -13.67 11.86
C LEU A 185 -8.35 -15.03 11.31
N GLY A 186 -9.65 -15.33 11.32
CA GLY A 186 -10.19 -16.53 10.69
C GLY A 186 -9.91 -16.58 9.18
N ASP A 187 -10.18 -15.48 8.48
CA ASP A 187 -9.87 -15.36 7.05
C ASP A 187 -8.35 -15.44 6.79
N ALA A 188 -7.53 -14.86 7.67
CA ALA A 188 -6.07 -14.94 7.56
C ALA A 188 -5.56 -16.39 7.75
N MET A 189 -6.07 -17.09 8.77
CA MET A 189 -5.66 -18.46 9.08
C MET A 189 -6.18 -19.48 8.06
N SER A 190 -7.28 -19.21 7.38
CA SER A 190 -7.79 -20.09 6.31
C SER A 190 -6.82 -20.22 5.12
N GLN A 191 -5.83 -19.32 5.02
CA GLN A 191 -4.82 -19.29 3.96
C GLN A 191 -3.51 -19.99 4.35
N SER A 192 -3.45 -20.56 5.56
CA SER A 192 -2.27 -21.27 6.10
C SER A 192 -2.11 -22.71 5.64
#